data_AF-A0A950M7G5-F1
#
_entry.id   AF-A0A950M7G5-F1
#
_cell.length_a   1.000
_cell.length_b   1.000
_cell.length_c   1.000
_cell.angle_alpha   90.00
_cell.angle_beta   90.00
_cell.angle_gamma   90.00
#
_symmetry.space_group_name_H-M   'P 1'
#
loop_
_entity.id
_entity.type
_entity.pdbx_description
1 polymer ?
#
loop_
_entity_poly.entity_id
_entity_poly.type
_entity_poly.pdbx_seq_one_letter_code
_entity_poly.pdbx_strand_id
1 'polypeptide(L)'
;MQFKKYAASLHVQFGAAPHWARYSSIGALTLALAWCDIVTPPYVFMTGFYLLPIFLANWYGGSSLVVSVVGVSISTAMNTMSQTLPHSAPIWQAALAYSSLVTVFVAFSILIAYLRTLLMRLKEE
;
A
#
# COMPACT_ATOMS: atom_id res chain seq x y z
N MET A 1 20.67 19.51 1.26
CA MET A 1 20.75 19.62 2.74
C MET A 1 19.39 19.82 3.41
N GLN A 2 18.45 20.60 2.85
CA GLN A 2 17.12 20.80 3.45
C GLN A 2 16.22 19.55 3.47
N PHE A 3 16.29 18.69 2.45
CA PHE A 3 15.49 17.47 2.38
C PHE A 3 15.74 16.50 3.55
N LYS A 4 17.00 16.40 4.02
CA LYS A 4 17.36 15.62 5.22
C LYS A 4 16.67 16.16 6.48
N LYS A 5 16.52 17.48 6.63
CA LYS A 5 15.86 18.10 7.79
C LYS A 5 14.35 17.84 7.80
N TYR A 6 13.69 17.94 6.64
CA TYR A 6 12.25 17.66 6.53
C TYR A 6 11.93 16.17 6.75
N ALA A 7 12.71 15.27 6.15
CA ALA A 7 12.55 13.83 6.35
C ALA A 7 12.77 13.42 7.82
N ALA A 8 13.76 14.02 8.49
CA ALA A 8 14.01 13.80 9.91
C ALA A 8 12.87 14.32 10.80
N SER A 9 12.31 15.50 10.50
CA SER A 9 11.19 16.08 11.27
C SER A 9 9.91 15.26 11.15
N LEU A 10 9.56 14.80 9.94
CA LEU A 10 8.41 13.91 9.72
C LEU A 10 8.57 12.57 10.44
N HIS A 11 9.78 12.00 10.41
CA HIS A 11 10.06 10.74 11.10
C HIS A 11 9.99 10.88 12.62
N VAL A 12 10.41 12.02 13.17
CA VAL A 12 10.30 12.32 14.61
C VAL A 12 8.84 12.56 15.03
N GLN A 13 8.04 13.27 14.23
CA GLN A 13 6.65 13.59 14.60
C GLN A 13 5.70 12.39 14.44
N PHE A 14 5.77 11.65 13.33
CA PHE A 14 4.97 10.43 13.14
C PHE A 14 5.54 9.23 13.89
N GLY A 15 6.87 9.19 14.10
CA GLY A 15 7.55 8.20 14.92
C GLY A 15 7.37 8.39 16.44
N ALA A 16 6.78 9.51 16.88
CA ALA A 16 6.42 9.75 18.28
C ALA A 16 4.94 9.43 18.60
N ALA A 17 4.06 9.33 17.61
CA ALA A 17 2.64 9.03 17.84
C ALA A 17 2.46 7.63 18.43
N PRO A 18 1.52 7.39 19.36
CA PRO A 18 1.32 6.06 19.94
C PRO A 18 0.87 5.05 18.87
N HIS A 19 1.25 3.78 19.03
CA HIS A 19 1.02 2.73 18.02
C HIS A 19 -0.45 2.61 17.58
N TRP A 20 -1.40 2.73 18.50
CA TRP A 20 -2.83 2.66 18.19
C TRP A 20 -3.29 3.76 17.22
N ALA A 21 -2.75 4.98 17.34
CA ALA A 21 -3.13 6.10 16.50
C ALA A 21 -2.67 5.88 15.05
N ARG A 22 -1.43 5.38 14.87
CA ARG A 22 -0.87 5.06 13.54
C ARG A 22 -1.63 3.93 12.86
N TYR A 23 -1.95 2.88 13.60
CA TYR A 23 -2.67 1.73 13.08
C TYR A 23 -4.08 2.14 12.66
N SER A 24 -4.75 2.93 13.49
CA SER A 24 -6.10 3.44 13.18
C SER A 24 -6.10 4.36 11.97
N SER A 25 -5.12 5.27 11.84
CA SER A 25 -5.07 6.18 10.68
C SER A 25 -4.76 5.45 9.37
N ILE A 26 -3.82 4.51 9.39
CA ILE A 26 -3.46 3.72 8.20
C ILE A 26 -4.61 2.78 7.83
N GLY A 27 -5.23 2.13 8.81
CA GLY A 27 -6.42 1.30 8.62
C GLY A 27 -7.58 2.10 8.05
N ALA A 28 -7.91 3.26 8.65
CA ALA A 28 -8.97 4.14 8.16
C ALA A 28 -8.70 4.63 6.73
N LEU A 29 -7.45 4.98 6.40
CA LEU A 29 -7.08 5.36 5.04
C LEU A 29 -7.28 4.21 4.06
N THR A 30 -6.85 3.01 4.42
CA THR A 30 -7.02 1.80 3.58
C THR A 30 -8.50 1.49 3.36
N LEU A 31 -9.31 1.62 4.41
CA LEU A 31 -10.73 1.35 4.38
C LEU A 31 -11.51 2.42 3.60
N ALA A 32 -11.10 3.69 3.71
CA ALA A 32 -11.65 4.78 2.91
C ALA A 32 -11.36 4.57 1.41
N LEU A 33 -10.15 4.15 1.05
CA LEU A 33 -9.80 3.80 -0.33
C LEU A 33 -10.59 2.59 -0.82
N ALA A 34 -10.72 1.54 0.00
CA ALA A 34 -11.54 0.38 -0.33
C ALA A 34 -13.02 0.72 -0.51
N TRP A 35 -13.55 1.60 0.33
CA TRP A 35 -14.90 2.12 0.16
C TRP A 35 -15.03 2.87 -1.16
N CYS A 36 -14.10 3.81 -1.45
CA CYS A 36 -14.09 4.53 -2.72
C CYS A 36 -14.12 3.59 -3.91
N ASP A 37 -13.26 2.56 -3.94
CA ASP A 37 -13.21 1.57 -5.02
C ASP A 37 -14.55 0.84 -5.22
N ILE A 38 -15.30 0.59 -4.14
CA ILE A 38 -16.62 -0.06 -4.21
C ILE A 38 -17.68 0.88 -4.78
N VAL A 39 -17.67 2.17 -4.42
CA VAL A 39 -18.67 3.13 -4.92
C VAL A 39 -18.32 3.74 -6.28
N THR A 40 -17.04 3.74 -6.67
CA THR A 40 -16.65 4.25 -7.99
C THR A 40 -16.90 3.22 -9.09
N PRO A 41 -17.28 3.67 -10.29
CA PRO A 41 -17.43 2.76 -11.43
C PRO A 41 -16.12 2.02 -11.73
N PRO A 42 -16.18 0.75 -12.14
CA PRO A 42 -15.02 -0.13 -12.23
C PRO A 42 -14.01 0.26 -13.33
N TYR A 43 -14.37 1.16 -14.24
CA TYR A 43 -13.45 1.74 -15.22
C TYR A 43 -12.50 2.80 -14.62
N VAL A 44 -12.79 3.30 -13.42
CA VAL A 44 -11.92 4.22 -12.67
C VAL A 44 -10.98 3.39 -11.80
N PHE A 45 -9.78 3.11 -12.31
CA PHE A 45 -8.78 2.34 -11.56
C PHE A 45 -8.12 3.21 -10.46
N MET A 46 -8.42 2.95 -9.18
CA MET A 46 -7.74 3.60 -8.05
C MET A 46 -6.58 2.77 -7.45
N THR A 47 -6.14 1.71 -8.12
CA THR A 47 -5.07 0.80 -7.64
C THR A 47 -3.79 1.53 -7.22
N GLY A 48 -3.43 2.63 -7.90
CA GLY A 48 -2.28 3.46 -7.54
C GLY A 48 -2.38 4.14 -6.17
N PHE A 49 -3.59 4.41 -5.68
CA PHE A 49 -3.80 5.06 -4.38
C PHE A 49 -3.49 4.14 -3.21
N TYR A 50 -3.56 2.81 -3.38
CA TYR A 50 -3.19 1.83 -2.36
C TYR A 50 -1.68 1.79 -2.07
N LEU A 51 -0.84 2.36 -2.94
CA LEU A 51 0.59 2.46 -2.67
C LEU A 51 0.89 3.36 -1.47
N LEU A 52 0.07 4.39 -1.22
CA LEU A 52 0.24 5.29 -0.09
C LEU A 52 0.04 4.62 1.28
N PRO A 53 -1.09 3.94 1.57
CA PRO A 53 -1.25 3.22 2.82
C PRO A 53 -0.22 2.08 2.97
N ILE A 54 0.18 1.41 1.89
CA ILE A 54 1.25 0.38 1.93
C ILE A 54 2.59 1.01 2.35
N PHE A 55 2.92 2.19 1.78
CA PHE A 55 4.11 2.94 2.16
C PHE A 55 4.07 3.33 3.64
N LEU A 56 2.96 3.91 4.10
CA LEU A 56 2.79 4.33 5.49
C LEU A 56 2.84 3.13 6.46
N ALA A 57 2.23 2.01 6.09
CA ALA A 57 2.30 0.76 6.85
C ALA A 57 3.74 0.26 6.99
N ASN A 58 4.51 0.27 5.90
CA ASN A 58 5.91 -0.16 5.92
C ASN A 58 6.80 0.79 6.72
N TRP A 59 6.52 2.10 6.71
CA TRP A 59 7.37 3.10 7.36
C TRP A 59 7.08 3.26 8.86
N TYR A 60 5.80 3.25 9.23
CA TYR A 60 5.34 3.61 10.57
C TYR A 60 4.64 2.48 11.32
N GLY A 61 4.21 1.44 10.60
CA GLY A 61 3.56 0.25 11.14
C GLY A 61 4.54 -0.87 11.48
N GLY A 62 3.98 -1.94 12.07
CA GLY A 62 4.63 -3.23 12.21
C GLY A 62 4.26 -4.19 11.08
N SER A 63 4.97 -5.32 10.99
CA SER A 63 4.79 -6.32 9.93
C SER A 63 3.35 -6.83 9.81
N SER A 64 2.63 -6.94 10.93
CA SER A 64 1.21 -7.35 10.93
C SER A 64 0.34 -6.36 10.15
N LEU A 65 0.52 -5.05 10.37
CA LEU A 65 -0.25 -4.01 9.68
C LEU A 65 0.08 -3.99 8.19
N VAL A 66 1.35 -4.17 7.82
CA VAL A 66 1.78 -4.25 6.41
C VAL A 66 1.06 -5.39 5.69
N VAL A 67 1.08 -6.59 6.28
CA VAL A 67 0.42 -7.77 5.69
C VAL A 67 -1.09 -7.53 5.54
N SER A 68 -1.74 -6.96 6.56
CA SER A 68 -3.17 -6.64 6.48
C SER A 68 -3.49 -5.61 5.39
N VAL A 69 -2.73 -4.51 5.31
CA VAL A 69 -2.95 -3.45 4.32
C VAL A 69 -2.69 -3.95 2.90
N VAL A 70 -1.60 -4.69 2.68
CA VAL A 70 -1.29 -5.29 1.38
C VAL A 70 -2.37 -6.31 0.99
N GLY A 71 -2.81 -7.15 1.93
CA GLY A 71 -3.86 -8.14 1.71
C GLY A 71 -5.18 -7.48 1.29
N VAL A 72 -5.65 -6.48 2.04
CA VAL A 72 -6.87 -5.72 1.69
C VAL A 72 -6.73 -5.06 0.33
N SER A 73 -5.58 -4.44 0.04
CA SER A 73 -5.32 -3.77 -1.25
C SER A 73 -5.42 -4.76 -2.42
N ILE A 74 -4.79 -5.93 -2.30
CA ILE A 74 -4.86 -6.99 -3.30
C ILE A 74 -6.30 -7.48 -3.46
N SER A 75 -6.99 -7.80 -2.35
CA SER A 75 -8.35 -8.34 -2.39
C SER A 75 -9.34 -7.36 -3.04
N THR A 76 -9.30 -6.08 -2.66
CA THR A 76 -10.19 -5.07 -3.26
C THR A 76 -9.89 -4.88 -4.74
N ALA A 77 -8.62 -4.76 -5.10
CA ALA A 77 -8.23 -4.55 -6.47
C ALA A 77 -8.54 -5.77 -7.39
N MET A 78 -8.41 -7.00 -6.87
CA MET A 78 -8.86 -8.21 -7.58
C MET A 78 -10.37 -8.21 -7.79
N ASN A 79 -11.15 -7.76 -6.79
CA ASN A 79 -12.60 -7.63 -6.89
C ASN A 79 -13.01 -6.59 -7.94
N THR A 80 -12.39 -5.42 -7.96
CA THR A 80 -12.68 -4.40 -8.99
C THR A 80 -12.31 -4.94 -10.38
N MET A 81 -11.18 -5.63 -10.50
CA MET A 81 -10.72 -6.18 -11.76
C MET A 81 -11.62 -7.29 -12.30
N SER A 82 -12.18 -8.15 -11.44
CA SER A 82 -13.12 -9.20 -11.86
C SER A 82 -14.42 -8.63 -12.45
N GLN A 83 -14.81 -7.41 -12.05
CA GLN A 83 -15.97 -6.70 -12.62
C GLN A 83 -15.65 -6.04 -13.97
N THR A 84 -14.38 -5.78 -14.27
CA THR A 84 -13.95 -5.17 -15.55
C THR A 84 -13.65 -6.20 -16.64
N LEU A 85 -13.28 -7.42 -16.27
CA LEU A 85 -12.90 -8.46 -17.22
C LEU A 85 -14.16 -9.01 -17.94
N PRO A 86 -14.18 -9.05 -19.28
CA PRO A 86 -15.26 -9.70 -20.02
C PRO A 86 -15.39 -11.16 -19.59
N HIS A 87 -16.62 -11.65 -19.37
CA HIS A 87 -16.84 -13.06 -19.01
C HIS A 87 -16.38 -14.04 -20.10
N SER A 88 -16.23 -13.55 -21.33
CA SER A 88 -15.69 -14.29 -22.48
C SER A 88 -14.17 -14.21 -22.61
N ALA A 89 -13.47 -13.52 -21.71
CA ALA A 89 -12.03 -13.40 -21.78
C ALA A 89 -11.35 -14.76 -21.52
N PRO A 90 -10.28 -15.09 -22.28
CA PRO A 90 -9.49 -16.28 -22.01
C PRO A 90 -8.92 -16.29 -20.58
N ILE A 91 -8.92 -17.46 -19.94
CA ILE A 91 -8.45 -17.64 -18.55
C ILE A 91 -7.02 -17.14 -18.35
N TRP A 92 -6.15 -17.31 -19.34
CA TRP A 92 -4.76 -16.86 -19.28
C TRP A 92 -4.65 -15.33 -19.15
N GLN A 93 -5.56 -14.57 -19.76
CA GLN A 93 -5.55 -13.11 -19.70
C GLN A 93 -5.93 -12.63 -18.30
N ALA A 94 -6.94 -13.25 -17.68
CA ALA A 94 -7.31 -12.99 -16.29
C ALA A 94 -6.16 -13.36 -15.32
N ALA A 95 -5.52 -14.51 -15.53
CA ALA A 95 -4.39 -14.94 -14.70
C ALA A 95 -3.18 -13.97 -14.80
N LEU A 96 -2.86 -13.48 -16.00
CA LEU A 96 -1.81 -12.48 -16.22
C LEU A 96 -2.14 -11.13 -15.57
N ALA A 97 -3.39 -10.69 -15.67
CA ALA A 97 -3.88 -9.48 -15.02
C ALA A 97 -3.74 -9.57 -13.49
N TYR A 98 -4.26 -10.63 -12.88
CA TYR A 98 -4.21 -10.83 -11.44
C TYR A 98 -2.79 -10.99 -10.91
N SER A 99 -1.95 -11.76 -11.59
CA SER A 99 -0.55 -11.95 -11.18
C SER A 99 0.24 -10.63 -11.26
N SER A 100 0.07 -9.85 -12.33
CA SER A 100 0.72 -8.54 -12.48
C SER A 100 0.36 -7.60 -11.32
N LEU A 101 -0.91 -7.57 -10.94
CA LEU A 101 -1.41 -6.73 -9.85
C LEU A 101 -0.81 -7.13 -8.49
N VAL A 102 -0.81 -8.44 -8.19
CA VAL A 102 -0.18 -8.96 -6.97
C VAL A 102 1.31 -8.64 -6.95
N THR A 103 2.01 -8.82 -8.08
CA THR A 103 3.44 -8.51 -8.20
C THR A 103 3.72 -7.04 -7.92
N VAL A 104 2.91 -6.11 -8.42
CA VAL A 104 3.11 -4.67 -8.16
C VAL A 104 3.04 -4.34 -6.68
N PHE A 105 1.99 -4.80 -5.96
CA PHE A 105 1.85 -4.50 -4.55
C PHE A 105 2.94 -5.14 -3.69
N VAL A 106 3.28 -6.40 -3.97
CA VAL A 106 4.34 -7.12 -3.23
C VAL A 106 5.71 -6.51 -3.51
N ALA A 107 6.06 -6.27 -4.78
CA ALA A 107 7.34 -5.68 -5.16
C ALA A 107 7.49 -4.27 -4.57
N PHE A 108 6.43 -3.47 -4.58
CA PHE A 108 6.44 -2.15 -3.95
C PHE A 108 6.66 -2.26 -2.43
N SER A 109 5.95 -3.15 -1.73
CA SER A 109 6.16 -3.35 -0.30
C SER A 109 7.61 -3.77 0.03
N ILE A 110 8.19 -4.67 -0.76
CA ILE A 110 9.59 -5.11 -0.60
C ILE A 110 10.56 -3.94 -0.83
N LEU A 111 10.34 -3.16 -1.89
CA LEU A 111 11.16 -2.00 -2.21
C LEU A 111 11.17 -0.98 -1.06
N ILE A 112 10.01 -0.68 -0.48
CA ILE A 112 9.91 0.25 0.64
C ILE A 112 10.58 -0.31 1.89
N ALA A 113 10.41 -1.61 2.18
CA ALA A 113 11.10 -2.26 3.31
C ALA A 113 12.62 -2.22 3.15
N TYR A 114 13.12 -2.42 1.94
CA TYR A 114 14.54 -2.33 1.61
C TYR A 114 15.07 -0.90 1.78
N LEU A 115 14.36 0.11 1.24
CA LEU A 115 14.71 1.52 1.40
C LEU A 115 14.74 1.95 2.88
N ARG A 116 13.75 1.52 3.67
CA ARG A 116 13.72 1.76 5.12
C ARG A 116 14.97 1.17 5.79
N THR A 117 15.36 -0.04 5.42
CA THR A 117 16.54 -0.71 5.98
C THR A 117 17.82 0.05 5.63
N LEU A 118 18.00 0.48 4.38
CA LEU A 118 19.15 1.27 3.95
C LEU A 118 19.25 2.62 4.69
N LEU A 119 18.12 3.32 4.83
CA LEU A 119 18.10 4.63 5.49
C LEU A 119 18.37 4.55 6.99
N MET A 120 17.93 3.48 7.66
CA MET A 120 18.25 3.26 9.07
C MET A 120 19.75 3.00 9.25
N ARG A 121 20.37 2.18 8.39
CA ARG A 121 21.83 1.95 8.40
C ARG A 121 22.62 3.25 8.20
N LEU A 122 22.22 4.07 7.23
CA LEU A 122 22.84 5.39 6.96
C LEU A 122 22.68 6.43 8.08
N LYS A 123 21.81 6.16 9.07
CA LYS A 123 21.62 7.04 10.24
C LYS A 123 22.48 6.59 11.43
N GLU A 124 22.89 5.33 11.45
CA GLU A 124 23.74 4.74 12.49
C GLU A 124 25.24 4.97 12.21
N GLU A 125 25.61 5.23 10.96
CA GLU A 125 26.93 5.73 10.51
C GLU A 125 27.06 7.26 10.65
#